data_AF-A0A357B332-F1
#
_entry.id   AF-A0A357B332-F1
#
_cell.length_a   1.000
_cell.length_b   1.000
_cell.length_c   1.000
_cell.angle_alpha   90.00
_cell.angle_beta   90.00
_cell.angle_gamma   90.00
#
_symmetry.space_group_name_H-M   'P 1'
#
loop_
_entity.id
_entity.type
_entity.pdbx_description
1 polymer ?
#
loop_
_entity_poly.entity_id
_entity_poly.type
_entity_poly.pdbx_seq_one_letter_code
_entity_poly.pdbx_strand_id
1 'polypeptide(L)'
;MSMKYESAYFCGYSKLPSNITTSEVYVMLTLGLKIELETGAIQDVSVTLLSPLALSIVKSYFIGRHVVDDHDAIVEEITYRHQGNAAKSIIKAYSDIRRSYQVYMEKNGPFLRGELKA
;
A
#
# COMPACT_ATOMS: atom_id res chain seq x y z
N MET A 1 -5.53 -1.63 -25.74
CA MET A 1 -5.97 -0.26 -25.44
C MET A 1 -5.17 0.19 -24.23
N SER A 2 -4.59 1.39 -24.24
CA SER A 2 -3.84 1.90 -23.08
C SER A 2 -4.81 2.44 -22.03
N MET A 3 -4.55 2.16 -20.76
CA MET A 3 -5.25 2.82 -19.65
C MET A 3 -5.12 4.36 -19.75
N LYS A 4 -6.19 5.08 -19.39
CA LYS A 4 -6.24 6.55 -19.38
C LYS A 4 -5.18 7.17 -18.46
N TYR A 5 -4.88 6.50 -17.35
CA TYR A 5 -3.81 6.86 -16.42
C TYR A 5 -2.97 5.61 -16.19
N GLU A 6 -1.64 5.79 -16.12
CA GLU A 6 -0.72 4.68 -15.85
C GLU A 6 -0.81 4.21 -14.39
N SER A 7 -0.85 5.15 -13.44
CA SER A 7 -0.82 4.83 -12.02
C SER A 7 -1.75 5.71 -11.19
N ALA A 8 -2.13 5.21 -10.02
CA ALA A 8 -2.84 5.97 -9.00
C ALA A 8 -2.21 5.75 -7.63
N TYR A 9 -2.50 6.67 -6.71
CA TYR A 9 -2.03 6.63 -5.34
C TYR A 9 -3.15 6.14 -4.42
N PHE A 10 -2.87 5.09 -3.66
CA PHE A 10 -3.81 4.51 -2.70
C PHE A 10 -3.25 4.62 -1.28
N CYS A 11 -4.08 5.05 -0.35
CA CYS A 11 -3.71 5.19 1.06
C CYS A 11 -4.49 4.24 1.95
N GLY A 12 -3.78 3.66 2.92
CA GLY A 12 -4.35 2.90 4.03
C GLY A 12 -3.93 3.52 5.35
N TYR A 13 -4.80 3.36 6.35
CA TYR A 13 -4.59 3.93 7.68
C TYR A 13 -4.70 2.82 8.73
N SER A 14 -3.85 2.90 9.75
CA SER A 14 -3.93 2.00 10.88
C SER A 14 -3.50 2.69 12.15
N LYS A 15 -4.14 2.37 13.28
CA LYS A 15 -3.70 2.87 14.58
C LYS A 15 -2.32 2.28 14.90
N LEU A 16 -1.43 3.13 15.39
CA LEU A 16 -0.16 2.66 15.94
C LEU A 16 -0.37 2.16 17.38
N PRO A 17 0.42 1.17 17.83
CA PRO A 17 0.47 0.81 19.25
C PRO A 17 0.93 2.02 20.09
N SER A 18 0.34 2.20 21.27
CA SER A 18 0.58 3.35 22.15
C SER A 18 1.95 3.37 22.85
N ASN A 19 2.87 2.48 22.45
CA ASN A 19 4.15 2.24 23.12
C ASN A 19 5.36 2.34 22.18
N ILE A 20 5.27 3.12 21.10
CA ILE A 20 6.42 3.41 20.21
C ILE A 20 6.62 4.90 20.01
N THR A 21 7.87 5.35 19.84
CA THR A 21 8.21 6.78 19.63
C THR A 21 7.44 7.42 18.48
N THR A 22 7.19 6.68 17.38
CA THR A 22 6.39 7.18 16.27
C THR A 22 4.95 7.53 16.70
N SER A 23 4.39 6.84 17.69
CA SER A 23 3.04 7.11 18.20
C SER A 23 2.92 8.43 18.98
N GLU A 24 4.04 8.96 19.48
CA GLU A 24 4.09 10.27 20.16
C GLU A 24 4.06 11.44 19.17
N VAL A 25 4.51 11.21 17.92
CA VAL A 25 4.51 12.21 16.84
C VAL A 25 3.30 12.03 15.92
N TYR A 26 2.88 10.79 15.68
CA TYR A 26 1.78 10.42 14.79
C TYR A 26 0.85 9.42 15.46
N VAL A 27 -0.41 9.79 15.65
CA VAL A 27 -1.42 8.90 16.25
C VAL A 27 -1.76 7.70 15.33
N MET A 28 -1.54 7.84 14.03
CA MET A 28 -1.85 6.83 13.02
C MET A 28 -0.68 6.59 12.09
N LEU A 29 -0.53 5.33 11.65
CA LEU A 29 0.29 4.94 10.52
C LEU A 29 -0.50 5.19 9.24
N THR A 30 0.07 5.99 8.34
CA THR A 30 -0.39 6.12 6.97
C THR A 30 0.59 5.37 6.07
N LEU A 31 0.07 4.44 5.27
CA LEU A 31 0.80 3.76 4.20
C LEU A 31 0.23 4.24 2.88
N GLY A 32 1.09 4.66 1.95
CA GLY A 32 0.70 5.05 0.60
C GLY A 32 1.43 4.22 -0.44
N LEU A 33 0.70 3.71 -1.43
CA LEU A 33 1.26 2.95 -2.55
C LEU A 33 0.94 3.65 -3.86
N LYS A 34 1.96 3.89 -4.69
CA LYS A 34 1.79 4.23 -6.10
C LYS A 34 1.65 2.92 -6.87
N ILE A 35 0.48 2.67 -7.44
CA ILE A 35 0.13 1.40 -8.09
C ILE A 35 -0.12 1.65 -9.57
N GLU A 36 0.53 0.89 -10.44
CA GLU A 36 0.22 0.82 -11.87
C GLU A 36 -1.15 0.15 -12.04
N LEU A 37 -2.06 0.81 -12.74
CA LEU A 37 -3.48 0.49 -12.69
C LEU A 37 -3.86 -0.75 -13.50
N GLU A 38 -3.12 -1.09 -14.55
CA GLU A 38 -3.46 -2.24 -15.39
C GLU A 38 -3.03 -3.56 -14.75
N THR A 39 -1.81 -3.59 -14.26
CA THR A 39 -1.10 -4.76 -13.71
C THR A 39 -1.27 -4.89 -12.20
N GLY A 40 -1.51 -3.78 -11.49
CA GLY A 40 -1.47 -3.75 -10.03
C GLY A 40 -0.05 -3.74 -9.45
N ALA A 41 0.97 -3.51 -10.27
CA ALA A 41 2.36 -3.43 -9.82
C ALA A 41 2.58 -2.20 -8.91
N ILE A 42 3.20 -2.42 -7.75
CA ILE A 42 3.53 -1.36 -6.80
C ILE A 42 4.86 -0.72 -7.22
N GLN A 43 4.78 0.55 -7.66
CA GLN A 43 5.90 1.30 -8.20
C GLN A 43 6.66 2.10 -7.11
N ASP A 44 5.99 2.59 -6.07
CA ASP A 44 6.62 3.32 -4.96
C ASP A 44 5.76 3.28 -3.69
N VAL A 45 6.39 3.61 -2.56
CA VAL A 45 5.78 3.55 -1.22
C VAL A 45 6.14 4.78 -0.38
N SER A 46 5.15 5.28 0.36
CA SER A 46 5.31 6.22 1.46
C SER A 46 4.80 5.59 2.76
N VAL A 47 5.45 5.88 3.90
CA VAL A 47 4.95 5.48 5.21
C VAL A 47 5.31 6.52 6.27
N THR A 48 4.43 6.75 7.24
CA THR A 48 4.69 7.64 8.38
C THR A 48 5.51 6.93 9.46
N LEU A 49 6.75 6.58 9.14
CA LEU A 49 7.78 6.15 10.09
C LEU A 49 8.92 7.17 10.09
N LEU A 50 9.53 7.40 11.26
CA LEU A 50 10.50 8.48 11.44
C LEU A 50 11.87 8.19 10.81
N SER A 51 12.33 6.95 10.92
CA SER A 51 13.69 6.58 10.51
C SER A 51 13.76 6.32 8.99
N PRO A 52 14.75 6.89 8.28
CA PRO A 52 15.02 6.52 6.89
C PRO A 52 15.28 5.02 6.69
N LEU A 53 15.87 4.36 7.67
CA LEU A 53 16.07 2.90 7.65
C LEU A 53 14.74 2.16 7.74
N ALA A 54 13.81 2.62 8.59
CA ALA A 54 12.48 2.02 8.66
C ALA A 54 11.71 2.21 7.35
N LEU A 55 11.81 3.38 6.73
CA LEU A 55 11.23 3.65 5.41
C LEU A 55 11.83 2.74 4.32
N SER A 56 13.16 2.56 4.29
CA SER A 56 13.80 1.71 3.28
C SER A 56 13.40 0.24 3.41
N ILE A 57 13.31 -0.26 4.65
CA ILE A 57 12.84 -1.61 4.94
C ILE A 57 11.39 -1.78 4.49
N VAL A 58 10.50 -0.83 4.80
CA VAL A 58 9.09 -0.89 4.36
C VAL A 58 8.98 -0.86 2.84
N LYS A 59 9.72 0.00 2.14
CA LYS A 59 9.77 0.02 0.66
C LYS A 59 10.14 -1.36 0.09
N SER A 60 11.08 -2.07 0.72
CA SER A 60 11.54 -3.39 0.26
C SER A 60 10.48 -4.49 0.33
N TYR A 61 9.39 -4.31 1.07
CA TYR A 61 8.30 -5.28 1.15
C TYR A 61 7.37 -5.24 -0.06
N PHE A 62 7.30 -4.08 -0.72
CA PHE A 62 6.23 -3.79 -1.68
C PHE A 62 6.72 -3.50 -3.09
N ILE A 63 7.85 -2.77 -3.27
CA ILE A 63 8.28 -2.34 -4.60
C ILE A 63 8.54 -3.57 -5.48
N GLY A 64 7.95 -3.59 -6.68
CA GLY A 64 8.05 -4.69 -7.63
C GLY A 64 7.09 -5.85 -7.36
N ARG A 65 6.28 -5.79 -6.30
CA ARG A 65 5.19 -6.74 -6.04
C ARG A 65 3.87 -6.27 -6.67
N HIS A 66 2.95 -7.20 -6.86
CA HIS A 66 1.59 -6.93 -7.34
C HIS A 66 0.61 -6.90 -6.17
N VAL A 67 -0.16 -5.83 -6.06
CA VAL A 67 -1.01 -5.55 -4.88
C VAL A 67 -2.04 -6.64 -4.58
N VAL A 68 -2.51 -7.37 -5.60
CA VAL A 68 -3.49 -8.45 -5.47
C VAL A 68 -2.82 -9.82 -5.37
N ASP A 69 -1.93 -10.13 -6.32
CA ASP A 69 -1.39 -11.47 -6.54
C ASP A 69 -0.30 -11.85 -5.53
N ASP A 70 0.48 -10.88 -5.06
CA ASP A 70 1.56 -11.11 -4.09
C ASP A 70 1.10 -10.89 -2.63
N HIS A 71 -0.21 -10.90 -2.36
CA HIS A 71 -0.75 -10.56 -1.04
C HIS A 71 -0.14 -11.38 0.09
N ASP A 72 -0.17 -12.71 -0.04
CA ASP A 72 0.32 -13.61 1.01
C ASP A 72 1.84 -13.46 1.20
N ALA A 73 2.59 -13.31 0.11
CA ALA A 73 4.04 -13.09 0.16
C ALA A 73 4.41 -11.75 0.82
N ILE A 74 3.67 -10.67 0.54
CA ILE A 74 3.87 -9.37 1.20
C ILE A 74 3.58 -9.48 2.70
N VAL A 75 2.48 -10.14 3.08
CA VAL A 75 2.10 -10.33 4.49
C VAL A 75 3.15 -11.17 5.23
N GLU A 76 3.67 -12.23 4.59
CA GLU A 76 4.76 -13.06 5.12
C GLU A 76 6.03 -12.22 5.34
N GLU A 77 6.47 -11.48 4.33
CA GLU A 77 7.65 -10.62 4.41
C GLU A 77 7.54 -9.61 5.55
N ILE A 78 6.38 -8.95 5.72
CA ILE A 78 6.19 -8.02 6.84
C ILE A 78 6.22 -8.76 8.18
N THR A 79 5.55 -9.91 8.27
CA THR A 79 5.49 -10.74 9.49
C THR A 79 6.88 -11.16 9.97
N TYR A 80 7.75 -11.57 9.06
CA TYR A 80 9.05 -12.14 9.41
C TYR A 80 10.22 -11.14 9.36
N ARG A 81 10.13 -10.07 8.55
CA ARG A 81 11.22 -9.08 8.42
C ARG A 81 10.99 -7.80 9.23
N HIS A 82 9.75 -7.50 9.64
CA HIS A 82 9.43 -6.31 10.44
C HIS A 82 9.27 -6.64 11.93
N GLN A 83 10.38 -6.83 12.65
CA GLN A 83 10.38 -7.19 14.09
C GLN A 83 10.10 -5.99 15.03
N GLY A 84 9.27 -5.05 14.60
CA GLY A 84 8.84 -3.88 15.36
C GLY A 84 7.32 -3.87 15.56
N ASN A 85 6.85 -3.12 16.56
CA ASN A 85 5.43 -3.11 16.93
C ASN A 85 4.49 -2.59 15.81
N ALA A 86 5.02 -1.91 14.79
CA ALA A 86 4.25 -1.41 13.65
C ALA A 86 3.83 -2.50 12.64
N ALA A 87 4.36 -3.73 12.71
CA ALA A 87 4.11 -4.77 11.69
C ALA A 87 2.61 -5.02 11.42
N LYS A 88 1.83 -5.23 12.48
CA LYS A 88 0.37 -5.44 12.37
C LYS A 88 -0.34 -4.21 11.79
N SER A 89 0.12 -3.01 12.13
CA SER A 89 -0.43 -1.76 11.60
C SER A 89 -0.15 -1.61 10.11
N ILE A 90 1.04 -1.99 9.65
CA ILE A 90 1.41 -2.01 8.23
C ILE A 90 0.54 -3.01 7.46
N ILE A 91 0.41 -4.25 7.95
CA ILE A 91 -0.42 -5.29 7.31
C ILE A 91 -1.87 -4.83 7.19
N LYS A 92 -2.43 -4.21 8.24
CA LYS A 92 -3.79 -3.68 8.22
C LYS A 92 -3.96 -2.57 7.18
N ALA A 93 -3.07 -1.58 7.16
CA ALA A 93 -3.13 -0.48 6.20
C ALA A 93 -2.98 -0.99 4.75
N TYR A 94 -2.08 -1.94 4.51
CA TYR A 94 -1.91 -2.59 3.22
C TYR A 94 -3.18 -3.35 2.78
N SER A 95 -3.81 -4.09 3.69
CA SER A 95 -5.06 -4.82 3.40
C SER A 95 -6.19 -3.89 2.97
N ASP A 96 -6.28 -2.69 3.57
CA ASP A 96 -7.25 -1.67 3.16
C ASP A 96 -6.95 -1.11 1.77
N ILE A 97 -5.66 -0.91 1.44
CA ILE A 97 -5.23 -0.47 0.11
C ILE A 97 -5.59 -1.52 -0.95
N ARG A 98 -5.29 -2.80 -0.70
CA ARG A 98 -5.62 -3.90 -1.61
C ARG A 98 -7.12 -3.92 -1.93
N ARG A 99 -7.97 -3.84 -0.90
CA ARG A 99 -9.43 -3.77 -1.08
C ARG A 99 -9.83 -2.52 -1.88
N SER A 100 -9.25 -1.37 -1.57
CA SER A 100 -9.55 -0.11 -2.25
C SER A 100 -9.17 -0.14 -3.73
N TYR A 101 -8.02 -0.75 -4.06
CA TYR A 101 -7.59 -0.97 -5.44
C TYR A 101 -8.59 -1.84 -6.21
N GLN A 102 -9.00 -2.98 -5.65
CA GLN A 102 -9.95 -3.89 -6.30
C GLN A 102 -11.29 -3.19 -6.58
N VAL A 103 -11.85 -2.50 -5.58
CA VAL A 103 -13.10 -1.74 -5.73
C VAL A 103 -12.95 -0.61 -6.74
N TYR A 104 -11.82 0.10 -6.73
CA TYR A 104 -11.53 1.16 -7.70
C TYR A 104 -11.49 0.62 -9.13
N MET A 105 -10.82 -0.51 -9.35
CA MET A 105 -10.69 -1.13 -10.67
C MET A 105 -12.00 -1.74 -11.18
N GLU A 106 -12.80 -2.33 -10.29
CA GLU A 106 -14.14 -2.81 -10.63
C GLU A 106 -15.06 -1.66 -11.09
N LYS A 107 -15.08 -0.56 -10.31
CA LYS A 107 -15.96 0.58 -10.58
C LYS A 107 -15.51 1.42 -11.78
N ASN A 108 -14.21 1.67 -11.90
CA ASN A 108 -13.67 2.65 -12.85
C ASN A 108 -12.95 2.00 -14.04
N GLY A 109 -12.68 0.70 -14.02
CA GLY A 109 -11.99 -0.02 -15.10
C GLY A 109 -12.54 0.28 -16.50
N PRO A 110 -13.86 0.23 -16.72
CA PRO A 110 -14.42 0.54 -18.03
C PRO A 110 -14.15 1.98 -18.48
N PHE A 111 -14.22 2.96 -17.56
CA PHE A 111 -13.86 4.34 -17.86
C PHE A 111 -12.37 4.49 -18.17
N LEU A 112 -11.52 3.83 -17.37
CA LEU A 112 -10.06 3.88 -17.53
C LEU A 112 -9.61 3.23 -18.84
N ARG A 113 -10.33 2.22 -19.34
CA ARG A 113 -10.08 1.58 -20.65
C ARG A 113 -10.72 2.30 -21.84
N GLY A 114 -11.51 3.36 -21.59
CA GLY A 114 -12.23 4.09 -22.63
C GLY A 114 -13.49 3.38 -23.15
N GLU A 115 -14.00 2.39 -22.42
CA GLU A 115 -15.21 1.61 -22.73
C GLU A 115 -16.49 2.36 -22.32
N LEU A 116 -16.39 3.31 -21.39
CA LEU A 116 -17.46 4.24 -21.03
C LEU A 116 -17.19 5.62 -21.66
N LYS A 117 -18.15 6.14 -22.43
CA LYS A 117 -18.17 7.55 -22.83
C LYS A 117 -18.66 8.40 -21.64
N ALA A 118 -17.99 9.52 -21.42
CA ALA A 118 -18.36 10.51 -20.41
C ALA A 118 -19.78 11.06 -20.63
#